data_AF-A0AAU6EDP8-F1
#
_entry.id   AF-A0AAU6EDP8-F1
#
_cell.length_a   1.000
_cell.length_b   1.000
_cell.length_c   1.000
_cell.angle_alpha   90.00
_cell.angle_beta   90.00
_cell.angle_gamma   90.00
#
_symmetry.space_group_name_H-M   'P 1'
#
loop_
_entity.id
_entity.type
_entity.pdbx_description
1 polymer ?
#
loop_
_entity_poly.entity_id
_entity_poly.type
_entity_poly.pdbx_seq_one_letter_code
_entity_poly.pdbx_strand_id
1 'polypeptide(L)'
;MRRWIGVGLALLLGAAVVAAIVVGNGGGGAEAREPALVRGVIGSEKKPFFDDPRVRAAFAGHGLRVEVDTAGSRQIATSVDLGKYGFAFPSSAPAAEKIRRDRGATRTFAPFSSPMAIATFTPIVDVLTKAGVVRDSGQGYQVLDIQKYLDLVAKGTRWDKLPGNTAYPARKRVLLTTTDIRTSNSAAMYLSIAGYVANGDDVVTSDEQGARVAGTVAPLFLDQGYSETSTEAPFEDYLSLGMGKTPMVVIYEAQYASRLFAGDGSIRPDMRLLYPAPTVLSKHTLVPLSARGTEVGRLLQEDPELGRLAALYGFRTAHAKAFDDLVAKVRAPLPPGLIDVVEPPDHERLEGMISAVETLYRSGAVPSSTP
;
A
#
# COMPACT_ATOMS: atom_id res chain seq x y z
N MET A 1 50.47 9.13 62.12
CA MET A 1 49.17 9.49 61.52
C MET A 1 48.90 8.85 60.14
N ARG A 2 49.88 8.70 59.23
CA ARG A 2 49.66 8.14 57.87
C ARG A 2 49.17 6.68 57.77
N ARG A 3 49.42 5.82 58.77
CA ARG A 3 49.00 4.40 58.74
C ARG A 3 47.51 4.17 59.06
N TRP A 4 46.91 5.05 59.86
CA TRP A 4 45.50 4.95 60.27
C TRP A 4 44.54 5.48 59.21
N ILE A 5 44.98 6.44 58.40
CA ILE A 5 44.22 6.96 57.25
C ILE A 5 44.05 5.88 56.17
N GLY A 6 45.07 5.07 55.91
CA GLY A 6 44.99 3.98 54.92
C GLY A 6 44.02 2.86 55.32
N VAL A 7 43.92 2.53 56.60
CA VAL A 7 42.98 1.52 57.11
C VAL A 7 41.54 2.05 57.06
N GLY A 8 41.32 3.33 57.42
CA GLY A 8 40.01 3.97 57.29
C GLY A 8 39.51 4.04 55.85
N LEU A 9 40.41 4.34 54.91
CA LEU A 9 40.07 4.40 53.48
C LEU A 9 39.74 3.01 52.90
N ALA A 10 40.48 1.98 53.31
CA ALA A 10 40.24 0.61 52.88
C ALA A 10 38.90 0.06 53.41
N LEU A 11 38.51 0.40 54.63
CA LEU A 11 37.21 0.02 55.19
C LEU A 11 36.05 0.76 54.51
N LEU A 12 36.23 2.04 54.17
CA LEU A 12 35.25 2.81 53.39
C LEU A 12 35.07 2.26 51.97
N LEU A 13 36.17 1.90 51.30
CA LEU A 13 36.13 1.25 49.99
C LEU A 13 35.47 -0.13 50.06
N GLY A 14 35.81 -0.92 51.09
CA GLY A 14 35.16 -2.22 51.33
C GLY A 14 33.66 -2.10 51.56
N ALA A 15 33.23 -1.14 52.38
CA ALA A 15 31.82 -0.88 52.64
C ALA A 15 31.08 -0.36 51.40
N ALA A 16 31.72 0.49 50.58
CA ALA A 16 31.16 0.99 49.32
C ALA A 16 31.01 -0.13 48.27
N VAL A 17 31.98 -1.05 48.20
CA VAL A 17 31.91 -2.21 47.29
C VAL A 17 30.82 -3.19 47.75
N VAL A 18 30.71 -3.46 49.05
CA VAL A 18 29.64 -4.31 49.60
C VAL A 18 28.27 -3.67 49.40
N ALA A 19 28.14 -2.35 49.63
CA ALA A 19 26.90 -1.63 49.34
C ALA A 19 26.55 -1.65 47.85
N ALA A 20 27.53 -1.52 46.95
CA ALA A 20 27.33 -1.61 45.50
C ALA A 20 26.90 -3.02 45.06
N ILE A 21 27.44 -4.07 45.68
CA ILE A 21 27.05 -5.46 45.41
C ILE A 21 25.66 -5.76 45.96
N VAL A 22 25.30 -5.25 47.14
CA VAL A 22 23.98 -5.45 47.75
C VAL A 22 22.90 -4.64 47.03
N VAL A 23 23.20 -3.43 46.55
CA VAL A 23 22.29 -2.65 45.69
C VAL A 23 22.21 -3.24 44.28
N GLY A 24 23.30 -3.81 43.76
CA GLY A 24 23.35 -4.50 42.47
C GLY A 24 22.63 -5.86 42.45
N ASN A 25 22.60 -6.59 43.57
CA ASN A 25 21.95 -7.89 43.71
C ASN A 25 20.59 -7.84 44.46
N GLY A 26 20.21 -6.69 45.02
CA GLY A 26 18.99 -6.51 45.81
C GLY A 26 17.80 -5.92 45.05
N GLY A 27 17.98 -5.50 43.80
CA GLY A 27 16.90 -5.18 42.90
C GLY A 27 16.34 -6.48 42.33
N GLY A 28 15.11 -6.85 42.69
CA GLY A 28 14.34 -7.89 42.03
C GLY A 28 14.10 -7.53 40.56
N GLY A 29 15.14 -7.71 39.75
CA GLY A 29 15.09 -7.58 38.32
C GLY A 29 14.14 -8.64 37.81
N ALA A 30 12.94 -8.21 37.40
CA ALA A 30 12.31 -8.91 36.30
C ALA A 30 13.36 -8.95 35.19
N GLU A 31 13.94 -10.14 34.94
CA GLU A 31 14.69 -10.37 33.71
C GLU A 31 13.82 -9.78 32.60
N ALA A 32 14.33 -8.76 31.90
CA ALA A 32 13.64 -8.20 30.76
C ALA A 32 13.54 -9.33 29.74
N ARG A 33 12.45 -10.09 29.78
CA ARG A 33 12.21 -11.22 28.89
C ARG A 33 12.31 -10.69 27.49
N GLU A 34 13.20 -11.28 26.69
CA GLU A 34 13.35 -10.87 25.30
C GLU A 34 11.98 -10.92 24.60
N PRO A 35 11.62 -9.87 23.84
CA PRO A 35 10.34 -9.85 23.14
C PRO A 35 10.21 -11.05 22.20
N ALA A 36 9.05 -11.69 22.22
CA ALA A 36 8.79 -12.88 21.44
C ALA A 36 8.82 -12.57 19.94
N LEU A 37 9.66 -13.28 19.19
CA LEU A 37 9.73 -13.12 17.73
C LEU A 37 8.42 -13.58 17.07
N VAL A 38 7.89 -12.72 16.20
CA VAL A 38 6.77 -13.02 15.31
C VAL A 38 7.16 -12.61 13.89
N ARG A 39 7.38 -13.59 13.01
CA ARG A 39 7.63 -13.32 11.59
C ARG A 39 6.32 -13.20 10.83
N GLY A 40 6.22 -12.26 9.90
CA GLY A 40 5.10 -12.15 8.98
C GLY A 40 5.53 -11.90 7.55
N VAL A 41 4.57 -12.05 6.62
CA VAL A 41 4.73 -11.63 5.23
C VAL A 41 3.73 -10.53 4.90
N ILE A 42 4.20 -9.45 4.28
CA ILE A 42 3.42 -8.23 4.05
C ILE A 42 3.53 -7.75 2.59
N GLY A 43 2.55 -6.94 2.15
CA GLY A 43 2.71 -6.12 0.95
C GLY A 43 3.84 -5.09 1.13
N SER A 44 4.61 -4.84 0.06
CA SER A 44 5.84 -4.03 0.12
C SER A 44 5.61 -2.60 0.61
N GLU A 45 4.46 -2.01 0.32
CA GLU A 45 4.12 -0.63 0.71
C GLU A 45 3.98 -0.44 2.23
N LYS A 46 3.86 -1.55 3.00
CA LYS A 46 3.84 -1.50 4.47
C LYS A 46 5.25 -1.56 5.07
N LYS A 47 6.27 -1.91 4.29
CA LYS A 47 7.62 -2.13 4.80
C LYS A 47 8.19 -0.91 5.55
N PRO A 48 8.06 0.33 5.05
CA PRO A 48 8.56 1.51 5.76
C PRO A 48 7.94 1.68 7.16
N PHE A 49 6.67 1.31 7.34
CA PHE A 49 6.00 1.34 8.65
C PHE A 49 6.59 0.30 9.62
N PHE A 50 6.76 -0.96 9.18
CA PHE A 50 7.31 -2.00 10.05
C PHE A 50 8.81 -1.83 10.35
N ASP A 51 9.55 -1.15 9.47
CA ASP A 51 10.95 -0.81 9.68
C ASP A 51 11.14 0.36 10.67
N ASP A 52 10.11 1.16 10.93
CA ASP A 52 10.18 2.33 11.82
C ASP A 52 10.60 1.90 13.25
N PRO A 53 11.71 2.45 13.79
CA PRO A 53 12.13 2.18 15.16
C PRO A 53 11.04 2.42 16.20
N ARG A 54 10.14 3.38 15.98
CA ARG A 54 9.01 3.70 16.86
C ARG A 54 7.94 2.62 16.83
N VAL A 55 7.65 2.06 15.65
CA VAL A 55 6.72 0.92 15.50
C VAL A 55 7.30 -0.33 16.14
N ARG A 56 8.60 -0.58 15.93
CA ARG A 56 9.31 -1.69 16.58
C ARG A 56 9.32 -1.54 18.10
N ALA A 57 9.53 -0.32 18.62
CA ALA A 57 9.45 -0.03 20.05
C ALA A 57 8.03 -0.21 20.61
N ALA A 58 7.00 0.20 19.86
CA ALA A 58 5.60 -0.01 20.26
C ALA A 58 5.28 -1.51 20.40
N PHE A 59 5.66 -2.34 19.42
CA PHE A 59 5.52 -3.80 19.55
C PHE A 59 6.35 -4.40 20.69
N ALA A 60 7.58 -3.90 20.91
CA ALA A 60 8.43 -4.37 21.99
C ALA A 60 7.85 -4.05 23.37
N GLY A 61 7.15 -2.91 23.52
CA GLY A 61 6.38 -2.56 24.72
C GLY A 61 5.27 -3.57 25.04
N HIS A 62 4.76 -4.27 24.01
CA HIS A 62 3.82 -5.39 24.13
C HIS A 62 4.51 -6.77 24.18
N GLY A 63 5.83 -6.80 24.36
CA GLY A 63 6.60 -8.04 24.45
C GLY A 63 6.73 -8.79 23.12
N LEU A 64 6.57 -8.12 21.97
CA LEU A 64 6.71 -8.71 20.64
C LEU A 64 7.88 -8.10 19.86
N ARG A 65 8.65 -8.95 19.18
CA ARG A 65 9.60 -8.55 18.14
C ARG A 65 9.03 -8.94 16.79
N VAL A 66 8.47 -7.98 16.07
CA VAL A 66 7.87 -8.24 14.75
C VAL A 66 8.94 -8.09 13.67
N GLU A 67 9.10 -9.13 12.84
CA GLU A 67 9.95 -9.12 11.65
C GLU A 67 9.10 -9.45 10.42
N VAL A 68 9.38 -8.81 9.29
CA VAL A 68 8.55 -8.94 8.09
C VAL A 68 9.39 -9.22 6.84
N ASP A 69 8.91 -10.15 6.03
CA ASP A 69 9.33 -10.34 4.66
C ASP A 69 8.30 -9.71 3.72
N THR A 70 8.72 -9.23 2.53
CA THR A 70 7.81 -8.61 1.56
C THR A 70 7.54 -9.55 0.38
N ALA A 71 6.30 -9.59 -0.08
CA ALA A 71 5.92 -10.21 -1.35
C ALA A 71 4.73 -9.46 -1.97
N GLY A 72 4.51 -9.63 -3.27
CA GLY A 72 3.30 -9.13 -3.91
C GLY A 72 2.07 -9.73 -3.23
N SER A 73 1.06 -8.92 -2.90
CA SER A 73 -0.11 -9.36 -2.13
C SER A 73 -0.83 -10.58 -2.73
N ARG A 74 -0.79 -10.73 -4.07
CA ARG A 74 -1.31 -11.91 -4.76
C ARG A 74 -0.40 -13.13 -4.58
N GLN A 75 0.92 -12.94 -4.63
CA GLN A 75 1.91 -13.98 -4.32
C GLN A 75 1.76 -14.51 -2.89
N ILE A 76 1.48 -13.63 -1.91
CA ILE A 76 1.23 -14.04 -0.51
C ILE A 76 0.13 -15.10 -0.44
N ALA A 77 -0.94 -14.95 -1.23
CA ALA A 77 -2.06 -15.89 -1.24
C ALA A 77 -1.83 -17.14 -2.10
N THR A 78 -0.86 -17.15 -3.01
CA THR A 78 -0.76 -18.17 -4.07
C THR A 78 0.52 -19.00 -4.04
N SER A 79 1.67 -18.38 -3.76
CA SER A 79 2.98 -19.03 -3.97
C SER A 79 3.95 -18.91 -2.78
N VAL A 80 3.69 -18.01 -1.84
CA VAL A 80 4.50 -17.90 -0.62
C VAL A 80 4.22 -19.09 0.30
N ASP A 81 5.29 -19.74 0.78
CA ASP A 81 5.19 -20.70 1.87
C ASP A 81 4.84 -19.96 3.18
N LEU A 82 3.57 -20.09 3.59
CA LEU A 82 3.05 -19.45 4.80
C LEU A 82 3.37 -20.22 6.09
N GLY A 83 3.87 -21.46 6.01
CA GLY A 83 4.12 -22.31 7.19
C GLY A 83 5.18 -21.75 8.15
N LYS A 84 6.03 -20.85 7.66
CA LYS A 84 7.10 -20.20 8.44
C LYS A 84 6.70 -18.88 9.09
N TYR A 85 5.47 -18.41 8.89
CA TYR A 85 5.02 -17.10 9.39
C TYR A 85 3.94 -17.24 10.47
N GLY A 86 3.96 -16.30 11.41
CA GLY A 86 2.92 -16.11 12.41
C GLY A 86 1.71 -15.35 11.88
N PHE A 87 1.83 -14.58 10.80
CA PHE A 87 0.74 -13.88 10.11
C PHE A 87 1.06 -13.60 8.64
N ALA A 88 0.02 -13.41 7.84
CA ALA A 88 0.10 -12.89 6.46
C ALA A 88 -0.72 -11.61 6.35
N PHE A 89 -0.20 -10.59 5.67
CA PHE A 89 -0.84 -9.26 5.64
C PHE A 89 -0.86 -8.64 4.23
N PRO A 90 -1.62 -9.24 3.30
CA PRO A 90 -1.83 -8.66 1.99
C PRO A 90 -2.59 -7.33 2.06
N SER A 91 -2.37 -6.49 1.05
CA SER A 91 -3.07 -5.24 0.75
C SER A 91 -4.43 -5.49 0.09
N SER A 92 -5.02 -6.66 0.29
CA SER A 92 -6.11 -7.18 -0.54
C SER A 92 -7.06 -8.00 0.31
N ALA A 93 -8.33 -7.57 0.37
CA ALA A 93 -9.37 -8.36 1.02
C ALA A 93 -9.61 -9.71 0.30
N PRO A 94 -9.69 -9.78 -1.05
CA PRO A 94 -9.79 -11.07 -1.76
C PRO A 94 -8.62 -12.02 -1.47
N ALA A 95 -7.37 -11.52 -1.47
CA ALA A 95 -6.21 -12.37 -1.19
C ALA A 95 -6.20 -12.84 0.28
N ALA A 96 -6.56 -11.97 1.22
CA ALA A 96 -6.72 -12.34 2.63
C ALA A 96 -7.82 -13.39 2.82
N GLU A 97 -8.91 -13.29 2.07
CA GLU A 97 -9.99 -14.28 2.11
C GLU A 97 -9.55 -15.66 1.68
N LYS A 98 -8.82 -15.74 0.56
CA LYS A 98 -8.20 -16.99 0.14
C LYS A 98 -7.32 -17.57 1.24
N ILE A 99 -6.40 -16.77 1.78
CA ILE A 99 -5.48 -17.24 2.83
C ILE A 99 -6.26 -17.72 4.05
N ARG A 100 -7.30 -16.97 4.46
CA ARG A 100 -8.15 -17.33 5.59
C ARG A 100 -8.80 -18.70 5.39
N ARG A 101 -9.42 -18.93 4.23
CA ARG A 101 -10.04 -20.21 3.89
C ARG A 101 -9.02 -21.35 3.83
N ASP A 102 -7.91 -21.15 3.12
CA ASP A 102 -6.87 -22.17 2.92
C ASP A 102 -6.16 -22.56 4.22
N ARG A 103 -6.03 -21.61 5.17
CA ARG A 103 -5.33 -21.82 6.44
C ARG A 103 -6.28 -22.06 7.61
N GLY A 104 -7.59 -22.10 7.38
CA GLY A 104 -8.59 -22.29 8.43
C GLY A 104 -8.57 -21.21 9.51
N ALA A 105 -8.14 -19.99 9.18
CA ALA A 105 -8.11 -18.90 10.15
C ALA A 105 -9.54 -18.44 10.46
N THR A 106 -9.89 -18.31 11.74
CA THR A 106 -11.26 -18.00 12.19
C THR A 106 -11.56 -16.51 12.28
N ARG A 107 -10.55 -15.67 12.09
CA ARG A 107 -10.66 -14.20 12.14
C ARG A 107 -9.63 -13.55 11.22
N THR A 108 -9.90 -12.30 10.87
CA THR A 108 -8.99 -11.41 10.17
C THR A 108 -9.04 -10.03 10.83
N PHE A 109 -8.02 -9.21 10.59
CA PHE A 109 -7.95 -7.83 11.07
C PHE A 109 -7.73 -6.92 9.87
N ALA A 110 -8.45 -5.82 9.75
CA ALA A 110 -8.27 -4.85 8.66
C ALA A 110 -7.82 -3.49 9.22
N PRO A 111 -6.61 -3.39 9.79
CA PRO A 111 -6.21 -2.20 10.54
C PRO A 111 -5.93 -0.99 9.62
N PHE A 112 -5.60 -1.23 8.35
CA PHE A 112 -5.26 -0.18 7.39
C PHE A 112 -6.17 -0.23 6.17
N SER A 113 -6.47 0.93 5.63
CA SER A 113 -7.00 1.09 4.29
C SER A 113 -6.30 2.22 3.54
N SER A 114 -6.29 2.10 2.21
CA SER A 114 -5.78 3.13 1.33
C SER A 114 -6.58 3.11 0.03
N PRO A 115 -7.22 4.22 -0.38
CA PRO A 115 -7.77 4.33 -1.73
C PRO A 115 -6.70 4.08 -2.80
N MET A 116 -7.13 3.51 -3.93
CA MET A 116 -6.33 3.59 -5.15
C MET A 116 -6.35 5.03 -5.66
N ALA A 117 -5.20 5.51 -6.10
CA ALA A 117 -5.00 6.85 -6.61
C ALA A 117 -4.04 6.84 -7.79
N ILE A 118 -3.93 7.98 -8.48
CA ILE A 118 -3.02 8.18 -9.60
C ILE A 118 -2.08 9.34 -9.26
N ALA A 119 -0.80 9.03 -9.09
CA ALA A 119 0.23 10.05 -8.97
C ALA A 119 0.61 10.57 -10.36
N THR A 120 0.61 11.89 -10.51
CA THR A 120 0.88 12.58 -11.78
C THR A 120 1.41 14.00 -11.54
N PHE A 121 1.37 14.85 -12.55
CA PHE A 121 1.95 16.19 -12.57
C PHE A 121 0.98 17.21 -13.13
N THR A 122 1.10 18.46 -12.70
CA THR A 122 0.23 19.58 -13.12
C THR A 122 0.11 19.68 -14.65
N PRO A 123 1.19 19.61 -15.45
CA PRO A 123 1.06 19.73 -16.91
C PRO A 123 0.27 18.56 -17.53
N ILE A 124 0.30 17.38 -16.91
CA ILE A 124 -0.47 16.21 -17.35
C ILE A 124 -1.95 16.39 -17.00
N VAL A 125 -2.24 16.86 -15.79
CA VAL A 125 -3.59 17.21 -15.33
C VAL A 125 -4.24 18.22 -16.25
N ASP A 126 -3.52 19.28 -16.63
CA ASP A 126 -4.02 20.34 -17.51
C ASP A 126 -4.41 19.80 -18.89
N VAL A 127 -3.58 18.92 -19.46
CA VAL A 127 -3.83 18.26 -20.74
C VAL A 127 -5.08 17.37 -20.66
N LEU A 128 -5.20 16.55 -19.61
CA LEU A 128 -6.34 15.64 -19.45
C LEU A 128 -7.63 16.35 -19.07
N THR A 129 -7.54 17.50 -18.39
CA THR A 129 -8.69 18.37 -18.11
C THR A 129 -9.24 18.95 -19.41
N LYS A 130 -8.37 19.46 -20.29
CA LYS A 130 -8.78 19.93 -21.64
C LYS A 130 -9.37 18.81 -22.50
N ALA A 131 -8.91 17.57 -22.32
CA ALA A 131 -9.48 16.39 -22.96
C ALA A 131 -10.80 15.92 -22.31
N GLY A 132 -11.24 16.53 -21.20
CA GLY A 132 -12.48 16.19 -20.49
C GLY A 132 -12.41 14.94 -19.61
N VAL A 133 -11.22 14.37 -19.43
CA VAL A 133 -10.97 13.10 -18.71
C VAL A 133 -10.69 13.37 -17.22
N VAL A 134 -10.10 14.51 -16.90
CA VAL A 134 -9.89 14.97 -15.52
C VAL A 134 -10.84 16.10 -15.20
N ARG A 135 -11.39 16.10 -13.99
CA ARG A 135 -12.23 17.17 -13.46
C ARG A 135 -11.88 17.50 -12.01
N ASP A 136 -12.20 18.71 -11.59
CA ASP A 136 -12.24 19.07 -10.18
C ASP A 136 -13.42 18.34 -9.50
N SER A 137 -13.23 17.87 -8.26
CA SER A 137 -14.31 17.29 -7.47
C SER A 137 -15.25 18.35 -6.87
N GLY A 138 -14.83 19.61 -6.81
CA GLY A 138 -15.46 20.66 -6.02
C GLY A 138 -15.18 20.55 -4.52
N GLN A 139 -14.36 19.58 -4.11
CA GLN A 139 -14.10 19.23 -2.70
C GLN A 139 -12.59 19.22 -2.38
N GLY A 140 -11.78 19.94 -3.15
CA GLY A 140 -10.35 20.12 -2.89
C GLY A 140 -9.45 18.97 -3.37
N TYR A 141 -9.96 18.10 -4.25
CA TYR A 141 -9.19 17.05 -4.91
C TYR A 141 -9.63 16.91 -6.37
N GLN A 142 -8.83 16.23 -7.19
CA GLN A 142 -9.12 16.05 -8.61
C GLN A 142 -9.44 14.58 -8.92
N VAL A 143 -10.27 14.39 -9.94
CA VAL A 143 -10.82 13.08 -10.32
C VAL A 143 -10.43 12.73 -11.74
N LEU A 144 -10.01 11.48 -11.95
CA LEU A 144 -9.90 10.86 -13.28
C LEU A 144 -11.19 10.07 -13.55
N ASP A 145 -11.93 10.46 -14.59
CA ASP A 145 -13.12 9.75 -15.07
C ASP A 145 -12.71 8.45 -15.78
N ILE A 146 -12.96 7.30 -15.16
CA ILE A 146 -12.47 6.01 -15.67
C ILE A 146 -13.14 5.65 -16.99
N GLN A 147 -14.43 5.92 -17.17
CA GLN A 147 -15.12 5.65 -18.43
C GLN A 147 -14.47 6.41 -19.58
N LYS A 148 -14.27 7.72 -19.45
CA LYS A 148 -13.63 8.52 -20.49
C LYS A 148 -12.18 8.13 -20.72
N TYR A 149 -11.47 7.73 -19.67
CA TYR A 149 -10.11 7.23 -19.79
C TYR A 149 -10.09 5.91 -20.59
N LEU A 150 -10.98 4.96 -20.30
CA LEU A 150 -11.11 3.71 -21.06
C LEU A 150 -11.47 3.98 -22.53
N ASP A 151 -12.30 4.97 -22.82
CA ASP A 151 -12.60 5.38 -24.20
C ASP A 151 -11.34 5.86 -24.95
N LEU A 152 -10.43 6.56 -24.27
CA LEU A 152 -9.15 6.97 -24.87
C LEU A 152 -8.26 5.77 -25.17
N VAL A 153 -8.20 4.80 -24.24
CA VAL A 153 -7.43 3.57 -24.38
C VAL A 153 -7.97 2.72 -25.53
N ALA A 154 -9.29 2.51 -25.59
CA ALA A 154 -9.95 1.73 -26.64
C ALA A 154 -9.67 2.30 -28.04
N LYS A 155 -9.60 3.63 -28.16
CA LYS A 155 -9.22 4.33 -29.41
C LYS A 155 -7.71 4.29 -29.71
N GLY A 156 -6.89 3.76 -28.82
CA GLY A 156 -5.42 3.78 -28.93
C GLY A 156 -4.84 5.20 -28.92
N THR A 157 -5.52 6.14 -28.23
CA THR A 157 -5.16 7.55 -28.24
C THR A 157 -3.74 7.75 -27.73
N ARG A 158 -2.95 8.54 -28.47
CA ARG A 158 -1.58 8.90 -28.08
C ARG A 158 -1.53 10.31 -27.50
N TRP A 159 -0.55 10.56 -26.65
CA TRP A 159 -0.36 11.89 -26.05
C TRP A 159 -0.19 12.99 -27.11
N ASP A 160 0.59 12.75 -28.16
CA ASP A 160 0.78 13.68 -29.29
C ASP A 160 -0.49 13.96 -30.12
N LYS A 161 -1.58 13.24 -29.86
CA LYS A 161 -2.88 13.40 -30.52
C LYS A 161 -3.93 14.06 -29.64
N LEU A 162 -3.63 14.33 -28.37
CA LEU A 162 -4.52 15.10 -27.51
C LEU A 162 -4.56 16.57 -27.95
N PRO A 163 -5.74 17.16 -28.16
CA PRO A 163 -5.87 18.54 -28.63
C PRO A 163 -5.11 19.54 -27.74
N GLY A 164 -4.24 20.35 -28.35
CA GLY A 164 -3.49 21.39 -27.64
C GLY A 164 -2.43 20.86 -26.66
N ASN A 165 -2.06 19.58 -26.72
CA ASN A 165 -1.00 19.03 -25.87
C ASN A 165 0.39 19.46 -26.36
N THR A 166 0.93 20.50 -25.71
CA THR A 166 2.32 20.92 -25.84
C THR A 166 3.19 20.51 -24.65
N ALA A 167 2.59 20.10 -23.54
CA ALA A 167 3.28 19.80 -22.29
C ALA A 167 3.95 18.42 -22.30
N TYR A 168 3.33 17.43 -22.94
CA TYR A 168 3.85 16.07 -23.03
C TYR A 168 3.51 15.42 -24.39
N PRO A 169 4.09 15.89 -25.51
CA PRO A 169 3.75 15.41 -26.86
C PRO A 169 4.45 14.08 -27.21
N ALA A 170 4.50 13.14 -26.26
CA ALA A 170 5.12 11.84 -26.47
C ALA A 170 4.31 11.01 -27.49
N ARG A 171 4.99 10.29 -28.38
CA ARG A 171 4.36 9.33 -29.31
C ARG A 171 4.03 7.99 -28.61
N LYS A 172 3.47 8.08 -27.41
CA LYS A 172 3.08 6.95 -26.56
C LYS A 172 1.56 6.97 -26.37
N ARG A 173 0.94 5.80 -26.15
CA ARG A 173 -0.47 5.71 -25.76
C ARG A 173 -0.69 6.41 -24.41
N VAL A 174 -1.87 6.97 -24.22
CA VAL A 174 -2.31 7.52 -22.94
C VAL A 174 -2.68 6.34 -22.05
N LEU A 175 -1.74 5.93 -21.19
CA LEU A 175 -1.91 4.81 -20.27
C LEU A 175 -1.46 5.22 -18.86
N LEU A 176 -2.12 4.64 -17.87
CA LEU A 176 -1.67 4.65 -16.49
C LEU A 176 -0.59 3.57 -16.31
N THR A 177 0.58 3.94 -15.81
CA THR A 177 1.60 2.97 -15.40
C THR A 177 1.09 2.17 -14.21
N THR A 178 1.13 0.85 -14.29
CA THR A 178 0.82 -0.06 -13.18
C THR A 178 1.81 -1.23 -13.13
N THR A 179 1.75 -1.95 -12.02
CA THR A 179 2.57 -3.13 -11.72
C THR A 179 2.17 -4.37 -12.51
N ASP A 180 2.98 -5.43 -12.44
CA ASP A 180 2.68 -6.74 -13.01
C ASP A 180 1.43 -7.35 -12.37
N ILE A 181 0.40 -7.53 -13.18
CA ILE A 181 -0.91 -8.07 -12.79
C ILE A 181 -0.82 -9.49 -12.21
N ARG A 182 0.23 -10.25 -12.54
CA ARG A 182 0.45 -11.61 -12.06
C ARG A 182 0.90 -11.66 -10.60
N THR A 183 1.38 -10.56 -10.03
CA THR A 183 1.98 -10.57 -8.69
C THR A 183 1.43 -9.49 -7.76
N SER A 184 1.07 -8.34 -8.31
CA SER A 184 0.75 -7.14 -7.54
C SER A 184 -0.75 -6.93 -7.33
N ASN A 185 -1.12 -6.49 -6.12
CA ASN A 185 -2.50 -6.07 -5.84
C ASN A 185 -2.86 -4.72 -6.47
N SER A 186 -1.95 -3.77 -6.64
CA SER A 186 -2.31 -2.48 -7.27
C SER A 186 -2.86 -2.69 -8.69
N ALA A 187 -2.24 -3.59 -9.45
CA ALA A 187 -2.74 -3.99 -10.77
C ALA A 187 -4.08 -4.76 -10.69
N ALA A 188 -4.28 -5.61 -9.67
CA ALA A 188 -5.56 -6.29 -9.45
C ALA A 188 -6.69 -5.33 -9.07
N MET A 189 -6.42 -4.29 -8.26
CA MET A 189 -7.40 -3.25 -7.93
C MET A 189 -7.67 -2.36 -9.14
N TYR A 190 -6.66 -2.04 -9.94
CA TYR A 190 -6.86 -1.32 -11.20
C TYR A 190 -7.69 -2.14 -12.20
N LEU A 191 -7.46 -3.45 -12.29
CA LEU A 191 -8.31 -4.38 -13.05
C LEU A 191 -9.74 -4.38 -12.51
N SER A 192 -9.93 -4.32 -11.19
CA SER A 192 -11.26 -4.28 -10.58
C SER A 192 -12.00 -2.98 -10.93
N ILE A 193 -11.32 -1.83 -10.87
CA ILE A 193 -11.87 -0.52 -11.27
C ILE A 193 -12.25 -0.50 -12.75
N ALA A 194 -11.30 -0.84 -13.62
CA ALA A 194 -11.54 -0.84 -15.06
C ALA A 194 -12.58 -1.89 -15.45
N GLY A 195 -12.56 -3.04 -14.80
CA GLY A 195 -13.48 -4.14 -15.04
C GLY A 195 -14.91 -3.83 -14.63
N TYR A 196 -15.11 -3.13 -13.51
CA TYR A 196 -16.42 -2.64 -13.08
C TYR A 196 -17.05 -1.76 -14.15
N VAL A 197 -16.32 -0.75 -14.62
CA VAL A 197 -16.80 0.18 -15.67
C VAL A 197 -17.03 -0.55 -16.99
N ALA A 198 -16.09 -1.41 -17.41
CA ALA A 198 -16.23 -2.21 -18.63
C ALA A 198 -17.38 -3.24 -18.56
N ASN A 199 -17.85 -3.58 -17.36
CA ASN A 199 -19.01 -4.44 -17.13
C ASN A 199 -20.32 -3.65 -16.99
N GLY A 200 -20.35 -2.38 -17.40
CA GLY A 200 -21.54 -1.54 -17.34
C GLY A 200 -21.86 -1.02 -15.93
N ASP A 201 -20.81 -0.61 -15.22
CA ASP A 201 -20.87 -0.13 -13.84
C ASP A 201 -21.47 -1.16 -12.86
N ASP A 202 -21.03 -2.41 -12.98
CA ASP A 202 -21.45 -3.52 -12.10
C ASP A 202 -20.29 -4.47 -11.79
N VAL A 203 -20.32 -5.11 -10.62
CA VAL A 203 -19.29 -6.05 -10.18
C VAL A 203 -19.33 -7.30 -11.06
N VAL A 204 -18.15 -7.79 -11.46
CA VAL A 204 -18.02 -9.07 -12.17
C VAL A 204 -18.34 -10.22 -11.20
N THR A 205 -19.41 -10.97 -11.49
CA THR A 205 -19.91 -12.04 -10.61
C THR A 205 -19.87 -13.43 -11.25
N SER A 206 -19.66 -13.52 -12.57
CA SER A 206 -19.54 -14.80 -13.29
C SER A 206 -18.26 -14.91 -14.12
N ASP A 207 -17.83 -16.14 -14.40
CA ASP A 207 -16.66 -16.42 -15.23
C ASP A 207 -16.84 -15.91 -16.67
N GLU A 208 -18.07 -15.95 -17.19
CA GLU A 208 -18.40 -15.46 -18.53
C GLU A 208 -18.24 -13.93 -18.62
N GLN A 209 -18.72 -13.21 -17.60
CA GLN A 209 -18.45 -11.76 -17.47
C GLN A 209 -16.94 -11.52 -17.36
N GLY A 210 -16.26 -12.27 -16.49
CA GLY A 210 -14.82 -12.13 -16.26
C GLY A 210 -13.99 -12.29 -17.53
N ALA A 211 -14.28 -13.30 -18.35
CA ALA A 211 -13.58 -13.53 -19.61
C ALA A 211 -13.79 -12.39 -20.62
N ARG A 212 -15.03 -11.90 -20.78
CA ARG A 212 -15.33 -10.77 -21.67
C ARG A 212 -14.62 -9.50 -21.21
N VAL A 213 -14.80 -9.14 -19.94
CA VAL A 213 -14.23 -7.92 -19.35
C VAL A 213 -12.71 -7.96 -19.42
N ALA A 214 -12.09 -9.08 -19.09
CA ALA A 214 -10.64 -9.25 -19.19
C ALA A 214 -10.13 -9.01 -20.61
N GLY A 215 -10.85 -9.48 -21.64
CA GLY A 215 -10.53 -9.21 -23.04
C GLY A 215 -10.57 -7.71 -23.36
N THR A 216 -11.61 -7.01 -22.91
CA THR A 216 -11.77 -5.57 -23.13
C THR A 216 -10.68 -4.74 -22.46
N VAL A 217 -10.29 -5.07 -21.22
CA VAL A 217 -9.37 -4.26 -20.42
C VAL A 217 -7.91 -4.74 -20.49
N ALA A 218 -7.63 -5.85 -21.16
CA ALA A 218 -6.27 -6.36 -21.37
C ALA A 218 -5.27 -5.33 -21.94
N PRO A 219 -5.63 -4.44 -22.90
CA PRO A 219 -4.71 -3.40 -23.39
C PRO A 219 -4.09 -2.54 -22.30
N LEU A 220 -4.82 -2.32 -21.19
CA LEU A 220 -4.33 -1.53 -20.06
C LEU A 220 -3.04 -2.12 -19.47
N PHE A 221 -2.84 -3.42 -19.57
CA PHE A 221 -1.70 -4.14 -19.02
C PHE A 221 -0.68 -4.49 -20.10
N LEU A 222 -1.15 -4.97 -21.25
CA LEU A 222 -0.28 -5.48 -22.33
C LEU A 222 0.55 -4.38 -23.00
N ASP A 223 0.03 -3.16 -23.08
CA ASP A 223 0.63 -2.07 -23.86
C ASP A 223 1.67 -1.22 -23.09
N GLN A 224 1.96 -1.57 -21.84
CA GLN A 224 2.86 -0.78 -20.98
C GLN A 224 4.34 -1.14 -21.14
N GLY A 225 4.65 -2.33 -21.66
CA GLY A 225 5.99 -2.89 -21.67
C GLY A 225 6.34 -3.60 -20.36
N TYR A 226 7.58 -3.46 -19.88
CA TYR A 226 8.03 -4.05 -18.62
C TYR A 226 7.30 -3.43 -17.42
N SER A 227 6.82 -4.27 -16.50
CA SER A 227 6.14 -3.85 -15.28
C SER A 227 6.80 -4.44 -14.04
N GLU A 228 6.90 -3.61 -13.00
CA GLU A 228 7.45 -3.99 -11.70
C GLU A 228 6.48 -4.88 -10.91
N THR A 229 7.01 -5.76 -10.06
CA THR A 229 6.22 -6.71 -9.26
C THR A 229 5.54 -6.10 -8.04
N SER A 230 5.95 -4.89 -7.64
CA SER A 230 5.43 -4.18 -6.47
C SER A 230 5.28 -2.69 -6.77
N THR A 231 4.30 -2.04 -6.14
CA THR A 231 3.93 -0.64 -6.41
C THR A 231 4.97 0.36 -5.91
N GLU A 232 5.88 -0.05 -5.03
CA GLU A 232 6.93 0.84 -4.51
C GLU A 232 7.88 1.32 -5.61
N ALA A 233 8.32 0.43 -6.50
CA ALA A 233 9.29 0.80 -7.55
C ALA A 233 8.71 1.83 -8.55
N PRO A 234 7.50 1.66 -9.13
CA PRO A 234 6.89 2.68 -9.98
C PRO A 234 6.64 4.02 -9.27
N PHE A 235 6.40 3.99 -7.95
CA PHE A 235 6.24 5.22 -7.17
C PHE A 235 7.57 5.94 -6.96
N GLU A 236 8.66 5.22 -6.69
CA GLU A 236 10.00 5.80 -6.63
C GLU A 236 10.45 6.38 -7.99
N ASP A 237 10.10 5.73 -9.10
CA ASP A 237 10.30 6.27 -10.45
C ASP A 237 9.53 7.58 -10.65
N TYR A 238 8.30 7.67 -10.15
CA TYR A 238 7.50 8.91 -10.17
C TYR A 238 8.18 10.04 -9.39
N LEU A 239 8.69 9.74 -8.19
CA LEU A 239 9.38 10.72 -7.35
C LEU A 239 10.68 11.22 -8.02
N SER A 240 11.49 10.31 -8.56
CA SER A 240 12.87 10.56 -8.98
C SER A 240 13.04 10.89 -10.47
N LEU A 241 12.33 10.20 -11.37
CA LEU A 241 12.49 10.33 -12.83
C LEU A 241 11.49 11.29 -13.46
N GLY A 242 10.42 11.62 -12.73
CA GLY A 242 9.44 12.63 -13.11
C GLY A 242 8.59 12.28 -14.34
N MET A 243 7.83 13.28 -14.82
CA MET A 243 6.79 13.09 -15.84
C MET A 243 7.30 12.56 -17.19
N GLY A 244 8.60 12.75 -17.49
CA GLY A 244 9.23 12.27 -18.72
C GLY A 244 9.12 10.75 -18.87
N LYS A 245 9.48 10.03 -17.79
CA LYS A 245 9.48 8.57 -17.72
C LYS A 245 8.11 8.03 -17.28
N THR A 246 7.54 8.59 -16.22
CA THR A 246 6.32 8.08 -15.56
C THR A 246 5.30 9.22 -15.41
N PRO A 247 4.55 9.58 -16.47
CA PRO A 247 3.62 10.72 -16.43
C PRO A 247 2.40 10.48 -15.53
N MET A 248 1.96 9.22 -15.40
CA MET A 248 0.86 8.81 -14.53
C MET A 248 1.13 7.41 -14.00
N VAL A 249 0.97 7.19 -12.69
CA VAL A 249 1.16 5.88 -12.08
C VAL A 249 0.05 5.56 -11.08
N VAL A 250 -0.47 4.32 -11.14
CA VAL A 250 -1.45 3.79 -10.19
C VAL A 250 -0.74 3.41 -8.89
N ILE A 251 -1.15 4.05 -7.79
CA ILE A 251 -0.56 3.88 -6.47
C ILE A 251 -1.63 3.71 -5.39
N TYR A 252 -1.19 3.34 -4.19
CA TYR A 252 -1.99 3.54 -2.98
C TYR A 252 -1.84 4.99 -2.52
N GLU A 253 -2.94 5.66 -2.17
CA GLU A 253 -2.92 6.99 -1.53
C GLU A 253 -1.89 7.10 -0.40
N ALA A 254 -1.78 6.04 0.42
CA ALA A 254 -0.85 5.98 1.55
C ALA A 254 0.61 6.26 1.15
N GLN A 255 1.04 5.79 -0.03
CA GLN A 255 2.41 6.04 -0.51
C GLN A 255 2.66 7.54 -0.72
N TYR A 256 1.72 8.23 -1.38
CA TYR A 256 1.81 9.69 -1.58
C TYR A 256 1.65 10.48 -0.27
N ALA A 257 0.68 10.08 0.55
CA ALA A 257 0.39 10.72 1.84
C ALA A 257 1.58 10.61 2.81
N SER A 258 2.27 9.46 2.86
CA SER A 258 3.45 9.27 3.71
C SER A 258 4.55 10.28 3.41
N ARG A 259 4.80 10.55 2.12
CA ARG A 259 5.80 11.51 1.65
C ARG A 259 5.37 12.95 1.95
N LEU A 260 4.09 13.28 1.75
CA LEU A 260 3.54 14.57 2.15
C LEU A 260 3.67 14.83 3.65
N PHE A 261 3.33 13.86 4.49
CA PHE A 261 3.34 14.00 5.95
C PHE A 261 4.76 14.03 6.52
N ALA A 262 5.70 13.31 5.89
CA ALA A 262 7.11 13.39 6.24
C ALA A 262 7.70 14.79 5.98
N GLY A 263 7.19 15.50 4.96
CA GLY A 263 7.67 16.83 4.59
C GLY A 263 9.15 16.81 4.16
N ASP A 264 9.62 15.70 3.62
CA ASP A 264 11.02 15.45 3.22
C ASP A 264 11.39 16.12 1.87
N GLY A 265 10.45 16.83 1.25
CA GLY A 265 10.61 17.50 -0.04
C GLY A 265 10.51 16.57 -1.26
N SER A 266 10.21 15.28 -1.07
CA SER A 266 10.04 14.32 -2.17
C SER A 266 8.80 14.62 -3.02
N ILE A 267 7.73 15.15 -2.42
CA ILE A 267 6.57 15.67 -3.15
C ILE A 267 6.80 17.13 -3.52
N ARG A 268 7.00 17.38 -4.82
CA ARG A 268 7.24 18.72 -5.36
C ARG A 268 5.95 19.49 -5.63
N PRO A 269 6.00 20.85 -5.73
CA PRO A 269 4.81 21.66 -5.99
C PRO A 269 4.09 21.37 -7.31
N ASP A 270 4.75 20.76 -8.29
CA ASP A 270 4.17 20.38 -9.58
C ASP A 270 3.48 19.01 -9.55
N MET A 271 3.76 18.19 -8.54
CA MET A 271 3.19 16.85 -8.36
C MET A 271 1.73 16.92 -7.91
N ARG A 272 0.90 16.03 -8.44
CA ARG A 272 -0.54 15.95 -8.19
C ARG A 272 -0.96 14.53 -7.90
N LEU A 273 -2.04 14.39 -7.14
CA LEU A 273 -2.72 13.14 -6.89
C LEU A 273 -4.15 13.25 -7.46
N LEU A 274 -4.52 12.30 -8.32
CA LEU A 274 -5.90 12.16 -8.82
C LEU A 274 -6.54 10.93 -8.20
N TYR A 275 -7.85 10.98 -8.01
CA TYR A 275 -8.64 9.82 -7.61
C TYR A 275 -9.42 9.30 -8.81
N PRO A 276 -9.29 8.01 -9.18
CA PRO A 276 -10.15 7.46 -10.21
C PRO A 276 -11.61 7.45 -9.74
N ALA A 277 -12.54 7.63 -10.66
CA ALA A 277 -13.98 7.53 -10.42
C ALA A 277 -14.57 6.50 -11.42
N PRO A 278 -14.98 5.30 -10.95
CA PRO A 278 -14.87 4.82 -9.56
C PRO A 278 -13.42 4.53 -9.12
N THR A 279 -13.21 4.40 -7.82
CA THR A 279 -11.98 3.87 -7.20
C THR A 279 -12.26 2.63 -6.36
N VAL A 280 -11.22 1.96 -5.87
CA VAL A 280 -11.32 0.90 -4.87
C VAL A 280 -10.64 1.37 -3.59
N LEU A 281 -11.32 1.19 -2.45
CA LEU A 281 -10.70 1.34 -1.14
C LEU A 281 -10.00 0.02 -0.79
N SER A 282 -8.68 -0.03 -1.00
CA SER A 282 -7.89 -1.22 -0.68
C SER A 282 -7.83 -1.41 0.84
N LYS A 283 -8.53 -2.44 1.33
CA LYS A 283 -8.49 -2.90 2.72
C LYS A 283 -7.29 -3.82 2.90
N HIS A 284 -6.30 -3.37 3.67
CA HIS A 284 -5.16 -4.20 4.00
C HIS A 284 -5.59 -5.12 5.14
N THR A 285 -5.59 -6.42 4.90
CA THR A 285 -6.23 -7.40 5.78
C THR A 285 -5.22 -8.42 6.26
N LEU A 286 -4.95 -8.41 7.56
CA LEU A 286 -4.08 -9.36 8.24
C LEU A 286 -4.85 -10.65 8.55
N VAL A 287 -4.27 -11.76 8.12
CA VAL A 287 -4.69 -13.12 8.47
C VAL A 287 -3.71 -13.69 9.49
N PRO A 288 -4.13 -13.90 10.75
CA PRO A 288 -3.27 -14.52 11.74
C PRO A 288 -3.10 -16.01 11.44
N LEU A 289 -1.86 -16.49 11.55
CA LEU A 289 -1.49 -17.90 11.34
C LEU A 289 -1.00 -18.56 12.65
N SER A 290 -1.00 -17.80 13.75
CA SER A 290 -0.58 -18.23 15.08
C SER A 290 -1.26 -17.36 16.15
N ALA A 291 -1.20 -17.79 17.42
CA ALA A 291 -1.67 -16.99 18.55
C ALA A 291 -0.94 -15.64 18.65
N ARG A 292 0.37 -15.61 18.42
CA ARG A 292 1.14 -14.36 18.43
C ARG A 292 0.84 -13.46 17.22
N GLY A 293 0.56 -14.05 16.05
CA GLY A 293 0.09 -13.29 14.90
C GLY A 293 -1.31 -12.69 15.10
N THR A 294 -2.14 -13.36 15.90
CA THR A 294 -3.43 -12.79 16.36
C THR A 294 -3.19 -11.53 17.19
N GLU A 295 -2.20 -11.57 18.08
CA GLU A 295 -1.83 -10.40 18.88
C GLU A 295 -1.28 -9.26 18.03
N VAL A 296 -0.44 -9.56 17.02
CA VAL A 296 0.00 -8.54 16.05
C VAL A 296 -1.19 -7.88 15.35
N GLY A 297 -2.15 -8.67 14.86
CA GLY A 297 -3.36 -8.14 14.23
C GLY A 297 -4.20 -7.26 15.15
N ARG A 298 -4.39 -7.71 16.40
CA ARG A 298 -5.11 -6.97 17.43
C ARG A 298 -4.43 -5.63 17.72
N LEU A 299 -3.12 -5.64 17.97
CA LEU A 299 -2.35 -4.43 18.26
C LEU A 299 -2.39 -3.43 17.12
N LEU A 300 -2.23 -3.88 15.86
CA LEU A 300 -2.32 -2.98 14.70
C LEU A 300 -3.70 -2.30 14.57
N GLN A 301 -4.76 -2.95 15.03
CA GLN A 301 -6.13 -2.43 14.94
C GLN A 301 -6.53 -1.57 16.14
N GLU A 302 -6.06 -1.92 17.34
CA GLU A 302 -6.58 -1.36 18.60
C GLU A 302 -5.58 -0.46 19.32
N ASP A 303 -4.27 -0.62 19.11
CA ASP A 303 -3.27 0.17 19.83
C ASP A 303 -3.23 1.61 19.27
N PRO A 304 -3.49 2.64 20.10
CA PRO A 304 -3.53 4.02 19.62
C PRO A 304 -2.21 4.55 19.08
N GLU A 305 -1.07 4.10 19.63
CA GLU A 305 0.25 4.55 19.16
C GLU A 305 0.59 3.92 17.81
N LEU A 306 0.32 2.63 17.62
CA LEU A 306 0.45 1.98 16.31
C LEU A 306 -0.50 2.61 15.28
N GLY A 307 -1.74 2.93 15.67
CA GLY A 307 -2.69 3.64 14.82
C GLY A 307 -2.21 5.03 14.40
N ARG A 308 -1.64 5.80 15.32
CA ARG A 308 -1.05 7.13 15.06
C ARG A 308 0.19 7.04 14.17
N LEU A 309 1.06 6.06 14.42
CA LEU A 309 2.24 5.79 13.58
C LEU A 309 1.81 5.37 12.17
N ALA A 310 0.81 4.51 12.03
CA ALA A 310 0.30 4.09 10.72
C ALA A 310 -0.26 5.27 9.92
N ALA A 311 -0.92 6.23 10.57
CA ALA A 311 -1.37 7.47 9.93
C ALA A 311 -0.21 8.32 9.39
N LEU A 312 0.95 8.37 10.08
CA LEU A 312 2.16 9.04 9.56
C LEU A 312 2.67 8.40 8.26
N TYR A 313 2.45 7.10 8.08
CA TYR A 313 2.74 6.37 6.85
C TYR A 313 1.58 6.41 5.83
N GLY A 314 0.63 7.32 6.02
CA GLY A 314 -0.44 7.57 5.05
C GLY A 314 -1.59 6.55 5.08
N PHE A 315 -1.57 5.57 5.99
CA PHE A 315 -2.67 4.62 6.10
C PHE A 315 -3.86 5.25 6.81
N ARG A 316 -5.06 5.05 6.25
CA ARG A 316 -6.31 5.31 6.96
C ARG A 316 -6.58 4.17 7.94
N THR A 317 -6.86 4.50 9.19
CA THR A 317 -7.05 3.52 10.27
C THR A 317 -8.36 3.77 11.00
N ALA A 318 -8.70 2.94 11.99
CA ALA A 318 -9.80 3.21 12.92
C ALA A 318 -9.64 4.56 13.68
N HIS A 319 -8.42 5.09 13.74
CA HIS A 319 -8.09 6.36 14.37
C HIS A 319 -8.14 7.52 13.35
N ALA A 320 -9.31 7.74 12.73
CA ALA A 320 -9.50 8.71 11.63
C ALA A 320 -8.92 10.10 11.95
N LYS A 321 -9.12 10.58 13.20
CA LYS A 321 -8.60 11.87 13.66
C LYS A 321 -7.08 12.02 13.49
N ALA A 322 -6.29 10.96 13.70
CA ALA A 322 -4.84 11.04 13.55
C ALA A 322 -4.43 11.34 12.09
N PHE A 323 -5.14 10.75 11.13
CA PHE A 323 -4.94 11.02 9.71
C PHE A 323 -5.45 12.41 9.33
N ASP A 324 -6.66 12.77 9.77
CA ASP A 324 -7.27 14.08 9.47
C ASP A 324 -6.44 15.25 10.01
N ASP A 325 -5.88 15.11 11.22
CA ASP A 325 -4.98 16.11 11.81
C ASP A 325 -3.70 16.29 10.96
N LEU A 326 -3.16 15.21 10.38
CA LEU A 326 -2.01 15.28 9.48
C LEU A 326 -2.37 15.97 8.16
N VAL A 327 -3.49 15.59 7.54
CA VAL A 327 -4.02 16.23 6.32
C VAL A 327 -4.20 17.73 6.54
N ALA A 328 -4.86 18.12 7.62
CA ALA A 328 -5.09 19.52 7.96
C ALA A 328 -3.77 20.28 8.21
N LYS A 329 -2.82 19.66 8.92
CA LYS A 329 -1.51 20.26 9.23
C LYS A 329 -0.72 20.63 7.97
N VAL A 330 -0.72 19.77 6.95
CA VAL A 330 0.01 20.03 5.70
C VAL A 330 -0.86 20.58 4.57
N ARG A 331 -2.16 20.81 4.83
CA ARG A 331 -3.16 21.23 3.83
C ARG A 331 -3.16 20.33 2.60
N ALA A 332 -3.06 19.01 2.83
CA ALA A 332 -2.94 18.05 1.75
C ALA A 332 -4.25 17.95 0.94
N PRO A 333 -4.19 17.76 -0.40
CA PRO A 333 -5.36 17.58 -1.25
C PRO A 333 -5.90 16.13 -1.16
N LEU A 334 -6.05 15.62 0.06
CA LEU A 334 -6.54 14.27 0.35
C LEU A 334 -7.98 14.39 0.88
N PRO A 335 -8.96 13.69 0.29
CA PRO A 335 -10.34 13.80 0.70
C PRO A 335 -10.56 13.12 2.06
N PRO A 336 -11.46 13.63 2.92
CA PRO A 336 -11.80 12.96 4.17
C PRO A 336 -12.51 11.62 3.93
N GLY A 337 -13.21 11.50 2.81
CA GLY A 337 -13.82 10.26 2.33
C GLY A 337 -14.08 10.30 0.82
N LEU A 338 -14.25 9.12 0.22
CA LEU A 338 -14.56 8.98 -1.20
C LEU A 338 -15.96 8.38 -1.34
N ILE A 339 -16.74 8.89 -2.28
CA ILE A 339 -18.13 8.45 -2.53
C ILE A 339 -18.14 7.34 -3.59
N ASP A 340 -17.46 7.56 -4.72
CA ASP A 340 -17.46 6.67 -5.87
C ASP A 340 -16.43 5.54 -5.68
N VAL A 341 -16.72 4.67 -4.72
CA VAL A 341 -15.89 3.54 -4.31
C VAL A 341 -16.62 2.25 -4.63
N VAL A 342 -15.97 1.36 -5.36
CA VAL A 342 -16.47 0.02 -5.71
C VAL A 342 -15.71 -1.07 -4.95
N GLU A 343 -16.35 -2.22 -4.78
CA GLU A 343 -15.69 -3.41 -4.24
C GLU A 343 -15.10 -4.25 -5.38
N PRO A 344 -13.91 -4.84 -5.19
CA PRO A 344 -13.37 -5.77 -6.17
C PRO A 344 -14.25 -7.03 -6.26
N PRO A 345 -14.19 -7.77 -7.39
CA PRO A 345 -14.77 -9.10 -7.46
C PRO A 345 -14.23 -10.00 -6.34
N ASP A 346 -14.96 -11.08 -6.04
CA ASP A 346 -14.42 -12.09 -5.13
C ASP A 346 -13.10 -12.68 -5.68
N HIS A 347 -12.38 -13.40 -4.82
CA HIS A 347 -11.07 -13.92 -5.15
C HIS A 347 -11.10 -14.78 -6.43
N GLU A 348 -12.05 -15.72 -6.54
CA GLU A 348 -12.17 -16.60 -7.69
C GLU A 348 -12.37 -15.83 -9.01
N ARG A 349 -13.29 -14.86 -9.04
CA ARG A 349 -13.57 -14.10 -10.28
C ARG A 349 -12.41 -13.19 -10.64
N LEU A 350 -11.81 -12.53 -9.64
CA LEU A 350 -10.64 -11.67 -9.86
C LEU A 350 -9.46 -12.48 -10.41
N GLU A 351 -9.19 -13.67 -9.86
CA GLU A 351 -8.15 -14.56 -10.37
C GLU A 351 -8.44 -15.08 -11.77
N GLY A 352 -9.71 -15.37 -12.09
CA GLY A 352 -10.14 -15.75 -13.43
C GLY A 352 -9.84 -14.64 -14.45
N MET A 353 -10.18 -13.40 -14.11
CA MET A 353 -9.87 -12.23 -14.95
C MET A 353 -8.36 -12.03 -15.13
N ILE A 354 -7.58 -12.12 -14.04
CA ILE A 354 -6.11 -12.00 -14.10
C ILE A 354 -5.51 -13.11 -14.99
N SER A 355 -6.00 -14.35 -14.85
CA SER A 355 -5.53 -15.50 -15.65
C SER A 355 -5.87 -15.34 -17.14
N ALA A 356 -7.02 -14.74 -17.46
CA ALA A 356 -7.39 -14.41 -18.82
C ALA A 356 -6.42 -13.36 -19.42
N VAL A 357 -6.09 -12.30 -18.68
CA VAL A 357 -5.08 -11.31 -19.10
C VAL A 357 -3.69 -11.95 -19.24
N GLU A 358 -3.29 -12.81 -18.31
CA GLU A 358 -2.02 -13.54 -18.37
C GLU A 358 -1.91 -14.45 -19.60
N THR A 359 -3.02 -15.10 -19.99
CA THR A 359 -3.06 -15.93 -21.19
C THR A 359 -2.80 -15.09 -22.45
N LEU A 360 -3.32 -13.86 -22.50
CA LEU A 360 -3.06 -12.92 -23.58
C LEU A 360 -1.60 -12.43 -23.61
N TYR A 361 -0.95 -12.22 -22.45
CA TYR A 361 0.49 -11.96 -22.38
C TYR A 361 1.31 -13.07 -23.05
N ARG A 362 0.97 -14.33 -22.79
CA ARG A 362 1.72 -15.50 -23.28
C ARG A 362 1.50 -15.79 -24.75
N SER A 363 0.31 -15.51 -25.27
CA SER A 363 -0.02 -15.76 -26.68
C SER A 363 0.56 -14.72 -27.64
N GLY A 364 1.04 -13.58 -27.13
CA GLY A 364 1.47 -12.44 -27.97
C GLY A 364 0.30 -11.80 -28.72
N ALA A 365 -0.94 -12.09 -28.33
CA ALA A 365 -2.13 -11.55 -28.97
C ALA A 365 -2.19 -10.03 -28.74
N VAL A 366 -2.22 -9.28 -29.84
CA VAL A 366 -2.59 -7.86 -29.81
C VAL A 366 -4.11 -7.81 -29.59
N PRO A 367 -4.62 -7.19 -28.51
CA PRO A 367 -6.07 -7.07 -28.32
C PRO A 367 -6.69 -6.37 -29.53
N SER A 368 -7.80 -6.92 -30.04
CA SER A 368 -8.52 -6.32 -31.17
C SER A 368 -9.06 -4.95 -30.76
N SER A 369 -8.78 -3.92 -31.57
CA SER A 369 -9.26 -2.56 -31.36
C SER A 369 -10.74 -2.36 -31.75
N THR A 370 -11.57 -3.41 -31.67
CA THR A 370 -12.96 -3.37 -32.11
C THR A 370 -13.82 -4.23 -31.18
N PRO A 371 -14.96 -3.70 -30.70
CA PRO A 371 -15.86 -4.39 -29.78
C PRO A 371 -16.50 -5.66 -30.37
#